data_AF-A0A1W9GAW0-F1
#
_entry.id   AF-A0A1W9GAW0-F1
#
_cell.length_a   1.000
_cell.length_b   1.000
_cell.length_c   1.000
_cell.angle_alpha   90.00
_cell.angle_beta   90.00
_cell.angle_gamma   90.00
#
_symmetry.space_group_name_H-M   'P 1'
#
loop_
_entity.id
_entity.type
_entity.pdbx_description
1 polymer ?
#
loop_
_entity_poly.entity_id
_entity_poly.type
_entity_poly.pdbx_seq_one_letter_code
_entity_poly.pdbx_strand_id
1 'polypeptide(L)'
;MLPWLILVSLGSSPALAQVRQVDVLVTVVKDRVVALPGSGSPVEEPLGVDETIVTTTAQGPAGFAQTSRRLLGFSSGLRRWTEVPLGIEEHVERHHVLPRLLMVQTNRRVHGFQESRGHWFSDALGPNESVKQLQGHGHVIVVVTSERALAFSAFTGGFFAVRWSAQEQMQSIDQTNDVTVIRTSARQLAFRSHAGGWTELK
;
A
#
# COMPACT_ATOMS: atom_id res chain seq x y z
N MET A 1 19.76 20.83 -65.77
CA MET A 1 18.57 20.48 -64.97
C MET A 1 19.06 19.62 -63.81
N LEU A 2 19.01 20.15 -62.58
CA LEU A 2 19.44 19.45 -61.36
C LEU A 2 18.19 18.79 -60.72
N PRO A 3 18.24 17.52 -60.26
CA PRO A 3 17.13 16.97 -59.50
C PRO A 3 17.26 17.34 -58.01
N TRP A 4 16.18 17.86 -57.45
CA TRP A 4 16.00 18.03 -56.00
C TRP A 4 15.87 16.65 -55.34
N LEU A 5 16.72 16.40 -54.35
CA LEU A 5 16.58 15.28 -53.40
C LEU A 5 15.65 15.74 -52.27
N ILE A 6 14.47 15.11 -52.18
CA ILE A 6 13.54 15.25 -51.05
C ILE A 6 14.06 14.35 -49.92
N LEU A 7 14.52 14.95 -48.83
CA LEU A 7 14.79 14.25 -47.57
C LEU A 7 13.46 13.98 -46.87
N VAL A 8 13.05 12.70 -46.84
CA VAL A 8 11.97 12.24 -45.96
C VAL A 8 12.56 12.03 -44.56
N SER A 9 12.22 12.91 -43.63
CA SER A 9 12.53 12.70 -42.21
C SER A 9 11.58 11.65 -41.63
N LEU A 10 12.10 10.46 -41.34
CA LEU A 10 11.43 9.48 -40.48
C LEU A 10 11.40 10.05 -39.06
N GLY A 11 10.25 10.61 -38.67
CA GLY A 11 9.99 11.02 -37.31
C GLY A 11 9.91 9.78 -36.42
N SER A 12 11.00 9.46 -35.72
CA SER A 12 11.01 8.50 -34.63
C SER A 12 10.16 9.08 -33.49
N SER A 13 8.89 8.72 -33.45
CA SER A 13 8.07 8.98 -32.26
C SER A 13 8.68 8.17 -31.11
N PRO A 14 9.12 8.79 -30.01
CA PRO A 14 9.48 8.02 -28.84
C PRO A 14 8.17 7.44 -28.33
N ALA A 15 7.96 6.15 -28.57
CA ALA A 15 6.96 5.40 -27.84
C ALA A 15 7.33 5.54 -26.37
N LEU A 16 6.61 6.40 -25.65
CA LEU A 16 6.65 6.44 -24.20
C LEU A 16 6.39 5.01 -23.76
N ALA A 17 7.42 4.37 -23.20
CA ALA A 17 7.28 3.09 -22.54
C ALA A 17 6.29 3.30 -21.40
N GLN A 18 5.00 3.10 -21.67
CA GLN A 18 4.03 2.81 -20.63
C GLN A 18 4.61 1.61 -19.90
N VAL A 19 5.12 1.85 -18.69
CA VAL A 19 5.42 0.79 -17.74
C VAL A 19 4.12 0.00 -17.63
N ARG A 20 4.04 -1.14 -18.34
CA ARG A 20 2.88 -2.02 -18.23
C ARG A 20 2.81 -2.38 -16.75
N GLN A 21 1.78 -1.92 -16.07
CA GLN A 21 1.46 -2.45 -14.76
C GLN A 21 1.26 -3.95 -14.96
N VAL A 22 2.19 -4.73 -14.41
CA VAL A 22 2.14 -6.18 -14.50
C VAL A 22 1.19 -6.59 -13.40
N ASP A 23 -0.02 -6.95 -13.79
CA ASP A 23 -0.97 -7.53 -12.86
C ASP A 23 -0.39 -8.84 -12.30
N VAL A 24 -0.55 -9.05 -11.00
CA VAL A 24 -0.16 -10.27 -10.32
C VAL A 24 -1.39 -11.07 -9.91
N LEU A 25 -1.34 -12.38 -10.13
CA LEU A 25 -2.25 -13.32 -9.49
C LEU A 25 -1.53 -13.99 -8.32
N VAL A 26 -2.19 -14.09 -7.17
CA VAL A 26 -1.68 -14.85 -6.02
C VAL A 26 -2.50 -16.13 -5.87
N THR A 27 -1.82 -17.26 -5.76
CA THR A 27 -2.43 -18.58 -5.55
C THR A 27 -1.64 -19.39 -4.52
N VAL A 28 -2.20 -20.52 -4.10
CA VAL A 28 -1.58 -21.43 -3.13
C VAL A 28 -1.35 -22.78 -3.81
N VAL A 29 -0.13 -23.28 -3.74
CA VAL A 29 0.25 -24.59 -4.28
C VAL A 29 0.93 -25.39 -3.18
N LYS A 30 0.27 -26.44 -2.70
CA LYS A 30 0.73 -27.26 -1.57
C LYS A 30 1.05 -26.40 -0.34
N ASP A 31 2.31 -26.34 0.05
CA ASP A 31 2.88 -25.65 1.20
C ASP A 31 3.50 -24.31 0.80
N ARG A 32 2.98 -23.64 -0.25
CA ARG A 32 3.59 -22.42 -0.81
C ARG A 32 2.55 -21.41 -1.24
N VAL A 33 2.86 -20.14 -1.00
CA VAL A 33 2.20 -19.02 -1.68
C VAL A 33 2.96 -18.74 -2.97
N VAL A 34 2.23 -18.60 -4.08
CA VAL A 34 2.82 -18.37 -5.39
C VAL A 34 2.25 -17.09 -5.98
N ALA A 35 3.13 -16.14 -6.27
CA ALA A 35 2.83 -14.99 -7.10
C ALA A 35 3.10 -15.34 -8.57
N LEU A 36 2.14 -15.04 -9.43
CA LEU A 36 2.19 -15.20 -10.88
C LEU A 36 2.08 -13.81 -11.50
N PRO A 37 3.19 -13.09 -11.71
CA PRO A 37 3.16 -11.84 -12.43
C PRO A 37 2.82 -12.10 -13.91
N GLY A 38 2.10 -11.18 -14.55
CA GLY A 38 1.80 -11.25 -15.99
C GLY A 38 3.03 -11.30 -16.92
N SER A 39 4.25 -11.20 -16.40
CA SER A 39 5.47 -11.52 -17.12
C SER A 39 6.52 -12.18 -16.22
N GLY A 40 7.34 -13.06 -16.79
CA GLY A 40 8.39 -13.78 -16.08
C GLY A 40 7.89 -15.06 -15.38
N SER A 41 8.78 -15.65 -14.58
CA SER A 41 8.52 -16.89 -13.84
C SER A 41 7.70 -16.63 -12.56
N PRO A 42 6.92 -17.63 -12.10
CA PRO A 42 6.32 -17.64 -10.77
C PRO A 42 7.34 -17.36 -9.67
N VAL A 43 6.91 -16.68 -8.60
CA VAL A 43 7.71 -16.43 -7.40
C VAL A 43 7.02 -17.09 -6.21
N GLU A 44 7.68 -18.08 -5.64
CA GLU A 44 7.15 -18.88 -4.54
C GLU A 44 7.71 -18.40 -3.20
N GLU A 45 6.88 -18.46 -2.16
CA GLU A 45 7.26 -18.34 -0.76
C GLU A 45 6.78 -19.60 -0.02
N PRO A 46 7.69 -20.42 0.53
CA PRO A 46 7.32 -21.62 1.26
C PRO A 46 6.70 -21.26 2.62
N LEU A 47 5.73 -22.07 3.05
CA LEU A 47 5.13 -22.02 4.37
C LEU A 47 5.98 -22.80 5.37
N GLY A 48 6.04 -22.31 6.60
CA GLY A 48 6.62 -23.02 7.72
C GLY A 48 5.77 -24.22 8.14
N VAL A 49 6.35 -25.08 8.99
CA VAL A 49 5.66 -26.27 9.52
C VAL A 49 4.39 -25.88 10.26
N ASP A 50 3.23 -26.42 9.89
CA ASP A 50 1.91 -26.06 10.45
C ASP A 50 1.49 -24.60 10.23
N GLU A 51 2.16 -23.87 9.33
CA GLU A 51 1.69 -22.56 8.88
C GLU A 51 0.58 -22.74 7.84
N THR A 52 -0.55 -22.06 8.04
CA THR A 52 -1.72 -22.16 7.16
C THR A 52 -2.03 -20.83 6.51
N ILE A 53 -2.52 -20.86 5.28
CA ILE A 53 -3.04 -19.66 4.61
C ILE A 53 -4.39 -19.28 5.19
N VAL A 54 -4.53 -18.01 5.58
CA VAL A 54 -5.80 -17.44 6.01
C VAL A 54 -6.49 -16.77 4.83
N THR A 55 -5.77 -15.93 4.08
CA THR A 55 -6.30 -15.28 2.88
C THR A 55 -5.20 -14.85 1.93
N THR A 56 -5.56 -14.64 0.67
CA THR A 56 -4.69 -14.10 -0.38
C THR A 56 -5.47 -13.05 -1.17
N THR A 57 -4.80 -11.99 -1.60
CA THR A 57 -5.40 -10.94 -2.43
C THR A 57 -4.33 -10.33 -3.33
N ALA A 58 -4.72 -9.84 -4.50
CA ALA A 58 -3.83 -9.10 -5.38
C ALA A 58 -4.58 -7.95 -6.03
N GLN A 59 -3.87 -6.85 -6.27
CA GLN A 59 -4.39 -5.74 -7.04
C GLN A 59 -3.25 -5.06 -7.79
N GLY A 60 -3.34 -5.02 -9.12
CA GLY A 60 -2.24 -4.52 -9.95
C GLY A 60 -0.94 -5.29 -9.68
N PRO A 61 0.20 -4.60 -9.46
CA PRO A 61 1.49 -5.24 -9.20
C PRO A 61 1.69 -5.68 -7.75
N ALA A 62 0.76 -5.40 -6.85
CA ALA A 62 0.85 -5.73 -5.44
C ALA A 62 0.11 -7.05 -5.14
N GLY A 63 0.80 -7.96 -4.45
CA GLY A 63 0.20 -9.18 -3.90
C GLY A 63 0.24 -9.18 -2.38
N PHE A 64 -0.72 -9.86 -1.77
CA PHE A 64 -0.86 -10.03 -0.34
C PHE A 64 -1.21 -11.47 -0.01
N ALA A 65 -0.57 -12.01 1.02
CA ALA A 65 -1.04 -13.21 1.69
C ALA A 65 -0.95 -13.01 3.20
N GLN A 66 -2.00 -13.45 3.89
CA GLN A 66 -2.01 -13.59 5.34
C GLN A 66 -1.91 -15.07 5.67
N THR A 67 -0.98 -15.40 6.56
CA THR A 67 -0.87 -16.75 7.13
C THR A 67 -1.26 -16.72 8.61
N SER A 68 -1.25 -17.90 9.26
CA SER A 68 -1.42 -18.01 10.70
C SER A 68 -0.25 -17.40 11.51
N ARG A 69 0.85 -16.98 10.87
CA ARG A 69 2.07 -16.53 11.54
C ARG A 69 2.65 -15.21 11.05
N ARG A 70 2.37 -14.80 9.81
CA ARG A 70 3.00 -13.63 9.20
C ARG A 70 2.11 -13.03 8.12
N LEU A 71 2.42 -11.78 7.80
CA LEU A 71 1.90 -11.08 6.64
C LEU A 71 2.96 -11.12 5.54
N LEU A 72 2.54 -11.43 4.33
CA LEU A 72 3.39 -11.51 3.15
C LEU A 72 2.95 -10.46 2.13
N GLY A 73 3.89 -9.62 1.72
CA GLY A 73 3.71 -8.57 0.73
C GLY A 73 4.57 -8.88 -0.49
N PHE A 74 3.95 -8.98 -1.65
CA PHE A 74 4.62 -9.21 -2.92
C PHE A 74 4.77 -7.92 -3.70
N SER A 75 5.98 -7.67 -4.18
CA SER A 75 6.24 -6.64 -5.20
C SER A 75 6.52 -7.31 -6.53
N SER A 76 5.68 -7.03 -7.53
CA SER A 76 5.93 -7.48 -8.90
C SER A 76 7.16 -6.80 -9.50
N GLY A 77 7.43 -5.54 -9.17
CA GLY A 77 8.60 -4.82 -9.68
C GLY A 77 9.92 -5.44 -9.19
N LEU A 78 9.95 -5.86 -7.93
CA LEU A 78 11.13 -6.49 -7.32
C LEU A 78 11.12 -8.02 -7.40
N ARG A 79 10.02 -8.61 -7.87
CA ARG A 79 9.79 -10.05 -8.00
C ARG A 79 10.13 -10.83 -6.72
N ARG A 80 9.66 -10.33 -5.57
CA ARG A 80 9.92 -10.97 -4.27
C ARG A 80 8.75 -10.82 -3.31
N TRP A 81 8.63 -11.81 -2.45
CA TRP A 81 7.89 -11.74 -1.21
C TRP A 81 8.74 -11.09 -0.12
N THR A 82 8.10 -10.35 0.77
CA THR A 82 8.70 -9.89 2.02
C THR A 82 7.68 -10.01 3.12
N GLU A 83 8.18 -10.25 4.34
CA GLU A 83 7.34 -10.63 5.45
C GLU A 83 7.41 -9.66 6.62
N VAL A 84 6.35 -9.68 7.43
CA VAL A 84 6.39 -9.22 8.82
C VAL A 84 5.68 -10.27 9.69
N PRO A 85 6.31 -10.75 10.79
CA PRO A 85 5.69 -11.73 11.68
C PRO A 85 4.55 -11.11 12.48
N LEU A 86 3.52 -11.91 12.74
CA LEU A 86 2.45 -11.61 13.69
C LEU A 86 2.88 -12.05 15.10
N GLY A 87 2.52 -11.25 16.11
CA GLY A 87 2.66 -11.65 17.51
C GLY A 87 1.74 -12.82 17.90
N ILE A 88 2.06 -13.49 19.02
CA ILE A 88 1.37 -14.71 19.50
C ILE A 88 -0.15 -14.50 19.69
N GLU A 89 -0.57 -13.30 20.09
CA GLU A 89 -1.99 -12.92 20.29
C GLU A 89 -2.43 -11.82 19.32
N GLU A 90 -1.64 -11.62 18.27
CA GLU A 90 -1.91 -10.63 17.24
C GLU A 90 -2.73 -11.26 16.12
N HIS A 91 -3.91 -10.70 15.86
CA HIS A 91 -4.77 -11.16 14.79
C HIS A 91 -5.15 -10.01 13.87
N VAL A 92 -5.26 -10.31 12.59
CA VAL A 92 -5.69 -9.35 11.57
C VAL A 92 -7.19 -9.11 11.71
N GLU A 93 -7.57 -7.84 11.83
CA GLU A 93 -8.96 -7.40 11.86
C GLU A 93 -9.44 -6.94 10.48
N ARG A 94 -8.55 -6.28 9.72
CA ARG A 94 -8.85 -5.76 8.39
C ARG A 94 -7.59 -5.67 7.55
N HIS A 95 -7.73 -5.86 6.24
CA HIS A 95 -6.71 -5.49 5.27
C HIS A 95 -7.33 -4.71 4.10
N HIS A 96 -6.50 -3.92 3.44
CA HIS A 96 -6.86 -3.18 2.25
C HIS A 96 -5.68 -3.18 1.29
N VAL A 97 -5.87 -3.71 0.10
CA VAL A 97 -4.84 -3.81 -0.93
C VAL A 97 -5.16 -2.77 -2.00
N LEU A 98 -4.15 -2.04 -2.45
CA LEU A 98 -4.16 -1.10 -3.56
C LEU A 98 -2.98 -1.42 -4.48
N PRO A 99 -2.95 -0.91 -5.73
CA PRO A 99 -1.88 -1.24 -6.67
C PRO A 99 -0.46 -0.91 -6.21
N ARG A 100 -0.26 0.12 -5.38
CA ARG A 100 1.08 0.52 -4.91
C ARG A 100 1.30 0.35 -3.42
N LEU A 101 0.24 0.02 -2.68
CA LEU A 101 0.18 0.09 -1.24
C LEU A 101 -0.72 -1.00 -0.70
N LEU A 102 -0.44 -1.48 0.48
CA LEU A 102 -1.42 -2.26 1.23
C LEU A 102 -1.31 -1.95 2.71
N MET A 103 -2.44 -2.06 3.40
CA MET A 103 -2.59 -1.77 4.81
C MET A 103 -3.22 -2.96 5.49
N VAL A 104 -2.65 -3.39 6.59
CA VAL A 104 -3.20 -4.44 7.45
C VAL A 104 -3.33 -3.87 8.85
N GLN A 105 -4.56 -3.86 9.36
CA GLN A 105 -4.86 -3.55 10.75
C GLN A 105 -4.95 -4.85 11.53
N THR A 106 -4.20 -4.92 12.63
CA THR A 106 -4.35 -5.94 13.67
C THR A 106 -4.95 -5.30 14.92
N ASN A 107 -5.28 -6.13 15.90
CA ASN A 107 -5.65 -5.68 17.25
C ASN A 107 -4.52 -4.95 18.01
N ARG A 108 -3.31 -4.85 17.46
CA ARG A 108 -2.14 -4.24 18.12
C ARG A 108 -1.39 -3.20 17.29
N ARG A 109 -1.49 -3.27 15.97
CA ARG A 109 -0.63 -2.53 15.03
C ARG A 109 -1.37 -2.22 13.75
N VAL A 110 -0.83 -1.26 13.02
CA VAL A 110 -1.08 -1.10 11.60
C VAL A 110 0.20 -1.37 10.83
N HIS A 111 0.10 -2.21 9.80
CA HIS A 111 1.20 -2.57 8.91
C HIS A 111 0.94 -2.00 7.53
N GLY A 112 1.84 -1.15 7.05
CA GLY A 112 1.81 -0.58 5.70
C GLY A 112 2.90 -1.20 4.85
N PHE A 113 2.56 -1.76 3.71
CA PHE A 113 3.54 -2.24 2.74
C PHE A 113 3.58 -1.33 1.53
N GLN A 114 4.80 -0.95 1.15
CA GLN A 114 5.06 -0.14 -0.01
C GLN A 114 5.56 -1.03 -1.16
N GLU A 115 4.73 -1.20 -2.20
CA GLU A 115 5.00 -2.13 -3.30
C GLU A 115 6.31 -1.80 -4.00
N SER A 116 6.55 -0.52 -4.31
CA SER A 116 7.73 -0.07 -5.06
C SER A 116 9.07 -0.36 -4.37
N ARG A 117 9.05 -0.56 -3.04
CA ARG A 117 10.25 -0.91 -2.24
C ARG A 117 10.22 -2.35 -1.75
N GLY A 118 9.09 -3.04 -1.89
CA GLY A 118 8.83 -4.33 -1.27
C GLY A 118 9.19 -4.30 0.21
N HIS A 119 8.65 -3.33 0.96
CA HIS A 119 9.02 -3.11 2.35
C HIS A 119 7.80 -2.85 3.23
N TRP A 120 7.84 -3.42 4.44
CA TRP A 120 6.83 -3.27 5.47
C TRP A 120 7.23 -2.21 6.50
N PHE A 121 6.27 -1.36 6.85
CA PHE A 121 6.33 -0.43 7.96
C PHE A 121 5.27 -0.83 8.97
N SER A 122 5.52 -0.57 10.26
CA SER A 122 4.57 -0.86 11.33
C SER A 122 4.47 0.32 12.28
N ASP A 123 3.27 0.67 12.70
CA ASP A 123 3.01 1.60 13.81
C ASP A 123 2.16 0.88 14.86
N ALA A 124 2.52 1.02 16.13
CA ALA A 124 1.83 0.37 17.23
C ALA A 124 0.58 1.17 17.60
N LEU A 125 -0.54 0.48 17.79
CA LEU A 125 -1.74 1.07 18.39
C LEU A 125 -1.56 1.13 19.91
N GLY A 126 -1.97 2.25 20.51
CA GLY A 126 -2.05 2.38 21.96
C GLY A 126 -2.99 1.33 22.58
N PRO A 127 -2.86 1.02 23.88
CA PRO A 127 -3.63 -0.04 24.53
C PRO A 127 -5.15 0.18 24.51
N ASN A 128 -5.59 1.44 24.40
CA ASN A 128 -7.00 1.83 24.27
C ASN A 128 -7.28 2.54 22.94
N GLU A 129 -6.29 2.57 22.04
CA GLU A 129 -6.42 3.19 20.73
C GLU A 129 -7.20 2.24 19.82
N SER A 130 -8.32 2.70 19.29
CA SER A 130 -9.15 1.90 18.38
C SER A 130 -9.22 2.56 17.01
N VAL A 131 -9.01 1.77 15.95
CA VAL A 131 -9.20 2.25 14.58
C VAL A 131 -10.68 2.44 14.32
N LYS A 132 -11.06 3.65 13.93
CA LYS A 132 -12.44 4.02 13.58
C LYS A 132 -12.67 3.93 12.08
N GLN A 133 -11.68 4.32 11.29
CA GLN A 133 -11.75 4.23 9.83
C GLN A 133 -10.39 3.83 9.25
N LEU A 134 -10.45 3.05 8.19
CA LEU A 134 -9.32 2.71 7.33
C LEU A 134 -9.80 2.93 5.90
N GLN A 135 -9.27 3.95 5.24
CA GLN A 135 -9.64 4.31 3.87
C GLN A 135 -8.40 4.46 3.00
N GLY A 136 -8.44 3.87 1.81
CA GLY A 136 -7.35 3.92 0.85
C GLY A 136 -7.86 4.36 -0.51
N HIS A 137 -7.10 5.25 -1.15
CA HIS A 137 -7.35 5.65 -2.53
C HIS A 137 -6.05 6.02 -3.23
N GLY A 138 -5.85 5.50 -4.44
CA GLY A 138 -4.66 5.72 -5.25
C GLY A 138 -3.35 5.41 -4.52
N HIS A 139 -2.66 6.46 -4.09
CA HIS A 139 -1.32 6.44 -3.50
C HIS A 139 -1.30 6.83 -2.02
N VAL A 140 -2.45 6.92 -1.36
CA VAL A 140 -2.55 7.22 0.07
C VAL A 140 -3.53 6.25 0.75
N ILE A 141 -3.11 5.69 1.88
CA ILE A 141 -4.01 5.05 2.84
C ILE A 141 -3.96 5.85 4.13
N VAL A 142 -5.13 6.13 4.69
CA VAL A 142 -5.28 6.78 5.99
C VAL A 142 -5.97 5.85 6.97
N VAL A 143 -5.40 5.77 8.17
CA VAL A 143 -6.01 5.14 9.33
C VAL A 143 -6.39 6.23 10.32
N VAL A 144 -7.68 6.36 10.61
CA VAL A 144 -8.22 7.26 11.64
C VAL A 144 -8.51 6.44 12.88
N THR A 145 -7.88 6.79 13.99
CA THR A 145 -8.07 6.15 15.30
C THR A 145 -8.80 7.09 16.26
N SER A 146 -9.09 6.60 17.46
CA SER A 146 -9.60 7.42 18.57
C SER A 146 -8.62 8.49 19.05
N GLU A 147 -7.33 8.43 18.67
CA GLU A 147 -6.28 9.31 19.20
C GLU A 147 -5.55 10.13 18.13
N ARG A 148 -5.53 9.66 16.88
CA ARG A 148 -4.77 10.28 15.79
C ARG A 148 -5.25 9.84 14.41
N ALA A 149 -4.78 10.52 13.39
CA ALA A 149 -4.72 9.97 12.04
C ALA A 149 -3.28 9.58 11.69
N LEU A 150 -3.16 8.49 10.93
CA LEU A 150 -1.94 7.98 10.35
C LEU A 150 -2.11 7.99 8.84
N ALA A 151 -1.22 8.66 8.12
CA ALA A 151 -1.13 8.55 6.67
C ALA A 151 0.04 7.64 6.28
N PHE A 152 -0.19 6.84 5.24
CA PHE A 152 0.79 5.98 4.61
C PHE A 152 0.74 6.19 3.09
N SER A 153 1.90 6.27 2.45
CA SER A 153 2.01 6.68 1.04
C SER A 153 2.89 5.75 0.21
N ALA A 154 2.58 5.67 -1.09
CA ALA A 154 3.35 4.90 -2.06
C ALA A 154 4.76 5.46 -2.33
N PHE A 155 5.01 6.72 -1.94
CA PHE A 155 6.20 7.46 -2.33
C PHE A 155 7.08 7.81 -1.13
N THR A 156 6.48 8.09 0.01
CA THR A 156 7.20 8.38 1.26
C THR A 156 7.28 7.13 2.14
N GLY A 157 8.36 7.02 2.92
CA GLY A 157 8.56 5.86 3.79
C GLY A 157 7.97 6.10 5.17
N GLY A 158 7.32 5.09 5.73
CA GLY A 158 6.79 5.11 7.10
C GLY A 158 5.40 5.75 7.23
N PHE A 159 4.95 5.83 8.48
CA PHE A 159 3.68 6.43 8.86
C PHE A 159 3.86 7.88 9.30
N PHE A 160 2.95 8.74 8.86
CA PHE A 160 2.91 10.14 9.26
C PHE A 160 1.70 10.36 10.16
N ALA A 161 1.95 10.60 11.44
CA ALA A 161 0.91 10.76 12.45
C ALA A 161 0.56 12.23 12.71
N VAL A 162 -0.71 12.50 12.96
CA VAL A 162 -1.20 13.75 13.55
C VAL A 162 -2.18 13.41 14.66
N ARG A 163 -1.91 13.90 15.88
CA ARG A 163 -2.75 13.63 17.05
C ARG A 163 -3.95 14.55 17.11
N TRP A 164 -5.07 14.01 17.60
CA TRP A 164 -6.26 14.76 17.93
C TRP A 164 -6.03 15.63 19.16
N SER A 165 -6.58 16.84 19.12
CA SER A 165 -6.73 17.69 20.30
C SER A 165 -7.88 17.19 21.18
N ALA A 166 -7.95 17.69 22.41
CA ALA A 166 -9.01 17.30 23.32
C ALA A 166 -10.39 17.62 22.70
N GLN A 167 -11.31 16.65 22.76
CA GLN A 167 -12.66 16.73 22.17
C GLN A 167 -12.72 16.90 20.64
N GLU A 168 -11.60 16.82 19.90
CA GLU A 168 -11.61 16.84 18.44
C GLU A 168 -12.29 15.59 17.88
N GLN A 169 -13.30 15.79 17.04
CA GLN A 169 -14.05 14.71 16.39
C GLN A 169 -13.84 14.75 14.89
N MET A 170 -13.55 13.59 14.28
CA MET A 170 -13.46 13.47 12.84
C MET A 170 -14.86 13.59 12.22
N GLN A 171 -15.00 14.44 11.19
CA GLN A 171 -16.27 14.71 10.52
C GLN A 171 -16.33 14.10 9.12
N SER A 172 -15.28 14.27 8.31
CA SER A 172 -15.24 13.71 6.95
C SER A 172 -13.82 13.42 6.48
N ILE A 173 -13.71 12.52 5.50
CA ILE A 173 -12.48 12.25 4.75
C ILE A 173 -12.80 12.40 3.27
N ASP A 174 -12.09 13.29 2.60
CA ASP A 174 -12.16 13.51 1.16
C ASP A 174 -10.83 13.05 0.53
N GLN A 175 -10.88 12.20 -0.49
CA GLN A 175 -9.67 11.63 -1.10
C GLN A 175 -9.66 11.78 -2.63
N THR A 176 -8.46 12.04 -3.14
CA THR A 176 -8.06 11.86 -4.54
C THR A 176 -6.93 10.84 -4.58
N ASN A 177 -6.37 10.55 -5.76
CA ASN A 177 -5.25 9.61 -5.87
C ASN A 177 -4.02 10.01 -5.03
N ASP A 178 -3.78 11.30 -4.82
CA ASP A 178 -2.54 11.80 -4.22
C ASP A 178 -2.74 12.68 -3.01
N VAL A 179 -3.97 13.08 -2.72
CA VAL A 179 -4.28 14.00 -1.62
C VAL A 179 -5.45 13.44 -0.82
N THR A 180 -5.27 13.40 0.49
CA THR A 180 -6.35 13.17 1.45
C THR A 180 -6.54 14.41 2.29
N VAL A 181 -7.79 14.83 2.47
CA VAL A 181 -8.17 15.89 3.40
C VAL A 181 -9.07 15.27 4.46
N ILE A 182 -8.67 15.41 5.73
CA ILE A 182 -9.51 15.09 6.88
C ILE A 182 -10.08 16.40 7.40
N ARG A 183 -11.40 16.46 7.54
CA ARG A 183 -12.09 17.53 8.26
C ARG A 183 -12.45 17.02 9.65
N THR A 184 -12.08 17.78 10.66
CA THR A 184 -12.45 17.54 12.05
C THR A 184 -13.29 18.71 12.58
N SER A 185 -13.82 18.58 13.79
CA SER A 185 -14.52 19.66 14.48
C SER A 185 -13.64 20.86 14.82
N ALA A 186 -12.32 20.73 14.75
CA ALA A 186 -11.37 21.78 15.12
C ALA A 186 -10.60 22.35 13.91
N ARG A 187 -10.33 21.55 12.87
CA ARG A 187 -9.42 21.93 11.78
C ARG A 187 -9.59 21.06 10.54
N GLN A 188 -8.89 21.45 9.47
CA GLN A 188 -8.77 20.67 8.25
C GLN A 188 -7.31 20.30 8.01
N LEU A 189 -7.05 19.01 7.80
CA LEU A 189 -5.72 18.45 7.67
C LEU A 189 -5.57 17.82 6.29
N ALA A 190 -4.62 18.31 5.51
CA ALA A 190 -4.28 17.75 4.21
C ALA A 190 -2.99 16.93 4.30
N PHE A 191 -3.02 15.73 3.73
CA PHE A 191 -1.83 14.92 3.48
C PHE A 191 -1.68 14.70 1.98
N ARG A 192 -0.47 14.89 1.47
CA ARG A 192 -0.13 14.63 0.06
C ARG A 192 0.81 13.44 -0.01
N SER A 193 0.62 12.57 -0.99
CA SER A 193 1.38 11.33 -1.17
C SER A 193 2.90 11.58 -1.24
N HIS A 194 3.33 12.69 -1.84
CA HIS A 194 4.74 13.07 -1.91
C HIS A 194 5.25 13.92 -0.72
N ALA A 195 4.39 14.26 0.24
CA ALA A 195 4.75 15.03 1.41
C ALA A 195 5.10 14.12 2.59
N GLY A 196 6.11 14.52 3.37
CA GLY A 196 6.53 13.84 4.60
C GLY A 196 5.77 14.29 5.85
N GLY A 197 4.51 14.72 5.72
CA GLY A 197 3.75 15.23 6.85
C GLY A 197 2.40 15.83 6.50
N TRP A 198 1.61 16.10 7.55
CA TRP A 198 0.31 16.75 7.47
C TRP A 198 0.46 18.27 7.42
N THR A 199 -0.40 18.92 6.63
CA THR A 199 -0.51 20.38 6.56
C THR A 199 -1.90 20.79 7.02
N GLU A 200 -1.97 21.69 8.00
CA GLU A 200 -3.24 22.31 8.39
C GLU A 200 -3.63 23.37 7.37
N LEU A 201 -4.86 23.29 6.85
CA LEU A 201 -5.41 24.26 5.92
C LEU A 201 -5.96 25.46 6.70
N LYS A 202 -5.63 26.66 6.24
CA LYS A 202 -6.12 27.93 6.79
C LYS A 202 -7.39 28.39 6.09
#